data_AF-A0A934QRY6-F1
#
_entry.id   AF-A0A934QRY6-F1
#
_cell.length_a   1.000
_cell.length_b   1.000
_cell.length_c   1.000
_cell.angle_alpha   90.00
_cell.angle_beta   90.00
_cell.angle_gamma   90.00
#
_symmetry.space_group_name_H-M   'P 1'
#
loop_
_entity.id
_entity.type
_entity.pdbx_description
1 polymer ?
#
loop_
_entity_poly.entity_id
_entity_poly.type
_entity_poly.pdbx_seq_one_letter_code
_entity_poly.pdbx_strand_id
1 'polypeptide(L)' 'MAHQVDRVLGDLDAAMTQLKRAMRGIPVRKEGFKTHHDRAARAVGRMSAELQDASTAIDD' A
#
# COMPACT_ATOMS: atom_id res chain seq x y z
N MET A 1 -6.33 10.60 -17.61
CA MET A 1 -5.35 9.63 -17.08
C MET A 1 -5.32 9.66 -15.56
N ALA A 2 -5.43 10.83 -14.92
CA ALA A 2 -5.56 10.97 -13.45
C ALA A 2 -6.66 10.11 -12.82
N HIS A 3 -7.88 10.06 -13.39
CA HIS A 3 -8.95 9.19 -12.88
C HIS A 3 -8.64 7.68 -12.89
N GLN A 4 -7.68 7.22 -13.68
CA GLN A 4 -7.21 5.84 -13.64
C GLN A 4 -6.20 5.64 -12.51
N VAL A 5 -5.32 6.62 -12.29
CA VAL A 5 -4.36 6.64 -11.18
C VAL A 5 -5.08 6.71 -9.84
N ASP A 6 -6.11 7.55 -9.69
CA ASP A 6 -6.91 7.67 -8.47
C ASP A 6 -7.62 6.36 -8.11
N ARG A 7 -8.13 5.64 -9.11
CA ARG A 7 -8.75 4.32 -8.89
C ARG A 7 -7.73 3.30 -8.41
N VAL A 8 -6.54 3.27 -8.99
CA VAL A 8 -5.45 2.38 -8.57
C VAL A 8 -5.00 2.70 -7.14
N LEU A 9 -4.92 3.97 -6.77
CA LEU A 9 -4.62 4.39 -5.40
C LEU A 9 -5.70 3.90 -4.41
N GLY A 10 -6.98 4.04 -4.76
CA GLY A 10 -8.09 3.54 -3.94
C GLY A 10 -8.07 2.02 -3.77
N ASP A 11 -7.79 1.27 -4.83
CA ASP A 11 -7.69 -0.20 -4.78
C ASP A 11 -6.49 -0.64 -3.90
N LEU A 12 -5.38 0.08 -3.96
CA LEU A 12 -4.18 -0.18 -3.16
C LEU A 12 -4.44 0.03 -1.66
N ASP A 13 -5.14 1.11 -1.31
CA ASP A 13 -5.55 1.39 0.08
C ASP A 13 -6.52 0.33 0.62
N ALA A 14 -7.47 -0.12 -0.20
CA ALA A 14 -8.39 -1.18 0.16
C ALA A 14 -7.65 -2.51 0.41
N ALA A 15 -6.70 -2.86 -0.46
CA ALA A 15 -5.86 -4.05 -0.32
C ALA A 15 -5.00 -4.01 0.96
N MET A 16 -4.37 -2.87 1.27
CA MET A 16 -3.59 -2.69 2.50
C MET A 16 -4.44 -2.79 3.76
N THR A 17 -5.67 -2.28 3.70
CA THR A 17 -6.63 -2.42 4.80
C THR A 17 -7.03 -3.88 5.01
N GLN A 18 -7.27 -4.63 3.94
CA GLN A 18 -7.55 -6.07 4.01
C GLN A 18 -6.35 -6.86 4.56
N LEU A 19 -5.13 -6.55 4.11
CA LEU A 19 -3.91 -7.13 4.63
C LEU A 19 -3.79 -6.91 6.14
N LYS A 20 -3.94 -5.66 6.62
CA LYS A 20 -3.93 -5.34 8.05
C LYS A 20 -4.94 -6.17 8.85
N ARG A 21 -6.14 -6.41 8.29
CA ARG A 21 -7.17 -7.24 8.93
C ARG A 21 -6.78 -8.71 8.97
N ALA A 22 -6.31 -9.27 7.85
CA ALA A 22 -5.90 -10.68 7.74
C ALA A 22 -4.72 -11.00 8.66
N MET A 23 -3.87 -10.02 8.92
CA MET A 23 -2.75 -10.15 9.83
C MET A 23 -3.13 -10.14 11.31
N ARG A 24 -4.36 -9.74 11.66
CA ARG A 24 -4.81 -9.66 13.04
C ARG A 24 -4.84 -11.06 13.65
N GLY A 25 -4.05 -11.27 14.70
CA GLY A 25 -3.92 -12.57 15.37
C GLY A 25 -2.73 -13.42 14.90
N ILE A 26 -1.99 -13.00 13.87
CA ILE A 26 -0.72 -13.64 13.53
C ILE A 26 0.32 -13.33 14.62
N PRO A 27 1.00 -14.33 15.20
CA PRO A 27 2.08 -14.09 16.15
C PRO A 27 3.20 -13.30 15.47
N VAL A 28 3.33 -12.03 15.85
CA VAL A 28 4.16 -11.02 15.16
C VAL A 28 5.65 -11.39 15.10
N ARG A 29 6.11 -12.25 16.02
CA ARG A 29 7.52 -12.67 16.16
C ARG A 29 7.85 -14.04 15.55
N LYS A 30 6.90 -14.70 14.89
CA LYS A 30 7.13 -16.01 14.28
C LYS A 30 7.72 -15.86 12.87
N GLU A 31 8.79 -16.60 12.56
CA GLU A 31 9.41 -16.67 11.22
C GLU A 31 9.70 -15.30 10.56
N GLY A 32 10.08 -14.27 11.33
CA GLY A 32 10.41 -12.96 10.77
C GLY A 32 9.23 -12.21 10.13
N PHE A 33 7.99 -12.64 10.38
CA PHE A 33 6.77 -12.09 9.80
C PHE A 33 6.68 -10.56 9.92
N LYS A 34 7.00 -10.00 11.09
CA LYS A 34 7.04 -8.54 11.28
C LYS A 34 7.97 -7.84 10.29
N THR A 35 9.16 -8.38 10.07
CA THR A 35 10.15 -7.79 9.16
C THR A 35 9.64 -7.81 7.72
N HIS A 36 9.05 -8.92 7.29
CA HIS A 36 8.46 -9.05 5.96
C HIS A 36 7.28 -8.10 5.76
N HIS A 37 6.39 -8.00 6.75
CA HIS A 37 5.30 -7.04 6.74
C HIS A 37 5.80 -5.59 6.68
N ASP A 38 6.71 -5.19 7.56
CA ASP A 38 7.19 -3.81 7.62
C ASP A 38 7.91 -3.42 6.33
N ARG A 39 8.63 -4.36 5.69
CA ARG A 39 9.22 -4.17 4.37
C ARG A 39 8.17 -3.97 3.28
N ALA A 40 7.13 -4.81 3.27
CA ALA A 40 6.03 -4.70 2.30
C ALA A 40 5.27 -3.38 2.48
N ALA A 41 4.89 -3.01 3.70
CA ALA A 41 4.19 -1.77 4.01
C ALA A 41 4.99 -0.53 3.57
N ARG A 42 6.32 -0.52 3.78
CA ARG A 42 7.20 0.56 3.30
C ARG A 42 7.26 0.63 1.77
N ALA A 43 7.30 -0.52 1.08
CA ALA A 43 7.34 -0.55 -0.37
C ALA A 43 6.03 -0.02 -0.98
N VAL A 44 4.89 -0.45 -0.42
CA VAL A 44 3.58 0.04 -0.84
C VAL A 44 3.44 1.54 -0.58
N GLY A 45 3.84 2.03 0.60
CA GLY A 45 3.78 3.46 0.90
C GLY A 45 4.58 4.34 -0.07
N ARG A 46 5.76 3.88 -0.53
CA ARG A 46 6.53 4.58 -1.57
C ARG A 46 5.80 4.58 -2.91
N MET A 47 5.27 3.44 -3.32
CA MET A 47 4.52 3.31 -4.56
C MET A 47 3.27 4.20 -4.57
N SER A 48 2.54 4.27 -3.46
CA SER A 48 1.40 5.19 -3.31
C SER A 48 1.82 6.64 -3.49
N ALA A 49 2.93 7.06 -2.87
CA ALA A 49 3.44 8.43 -3.01
C ALA A 49 3.85 8.74 -4.46
N GLU A 50 4.59 7.85 -5.11
CA GLU A 50 4.99 8.01 -6.53
C GLU A 50 3.77 8.10 -7.47
N LEU A 51 2.74 7.30 -7.22
CA LEU A 51 1.48 7.35 -7.98
C LEU A 51 0.70 8.65 -7.73
N GLN A 52 0.71 9.16 -6.51
CA GLN A 52 0.05 10.42 -6.16
C GLN A 52 0.74 11.63 -6.82
N ASP A 53 2.07 11.63 -6.83
CA ASP A 53 2.87 12.63 -7.54
C ASP A 53 2.62 12.57 -9.04
N ALA A 54 2.55 11.36 -9.62
CA ALA A 54 2.23 11.15 -11.02
C ALA A 54 0.80 11.60 -11.38
N SER A 55 -0.19 11.42 -10.49
CA SER A 55 -1.55 11.91 -10.69
C SER A 55 -1.56 13.44 -10.81
N THR A 56 -0.87 14.11 -9.88
CA THR A 56 -0.76 15.58 -9.85
C THR A 56 -0.08 16.12 -11.12
N ALA A 57 1.01 15.49 -11.57
CA ALA A 57 1.73 15.90 -12.77
C ALA A 57 0.97 15.68 -14.10
N ILE A 58 -0.10 14.89 -14.08
CA ILE A 58 -0.95 14.60 -15.24
C ILE A 58 -2.21 15.50 -15.27
N ASP A 59 -2.60 16.04 -14.11
CA ASP A 59 -3.73 16.98 -13.98
C ASP A 59 -3.32 18.45 -14.24
N ASP A 60 -2.02 18.78 -14.18
CA ASP A 60 -1.43 20.06 -14.65
C ASP A 60 -1.27 20.11 -16.18
#